data_AF-A0A1B1UD28-F1
#
_entry.id   AF-A0A1B1UD28-F1
#
_cell.length_a   1.000
_cell.length_b   1.000
_cell.length_c   1.000
_cell.angle_alpha   90.00
_cell.angle_beta   90.00
_cell.angle_gamma   90.00
#
_symmetry.space_group_name_H-M   'P 1'
#
loop_
_entity.id
_entity.type
_entity.pdbx_description
1 polymer ?
#
loop_
_entity_poly.entity_id
_entity_poly.type
_entity_poly.pdbx_seq_one_letter_code
_entity_poly.pdbx_strand_id
1 'polypeptide(L)'
;MNAVEKVSVIPTDQYDFWRRRMAGEVVPIHDGEPQAGFYRLKTRDGEWQPVAYWFGKEGDLRCRIGGKDVNEQIANERWLWASKAPITHEVYKAVIAGEPWPDQHEAVIRDRANSTGAADENSFDGLKDRIEDLARDAQKLIEAGPAEDQSAADRASDLANRLSELQKTADAARAAEKKPHDEAAAAVQAKWKPLLGTADIYRRIKEAVITPFLVGEEKKRRLAEAEARRKAEEAAKAGQPIPEPAQQRAAPKAGSGGRRSVALRTIKVVTITDRKAVLDFFAENPQITEVLQKLAEKVAAAGGTVPGVSITEEQRAA
;
A
#
# COMPACT_ATOMS: atom_id res chain seq x y z
N MET A 1 40.63 -3.56 -55.32
CA MET A 1 41.46 -3.57 -54.10
C MET A 1 41.79 -2.13 -53.77
N ASN A 2 41.12 -1.54 -52.79
CA ASN A 2 41.57 -0.30 -52.15
C ASN A 2 41.44 -0.55 -50.65
N ALA A 3 42.59 -0.75 -50.00
CA ALA A 3 42.69 -0.85 -48.56
C ALA A 3 42.40 0.53 -47.98
N VAL A 4 41.33 0.62 -47.19
CA VAL A 4 41.08 1.80 -46.35
C VAL A 4 42.07 1.70 -45.18
N GLU A 5 43.09 2.53 -45.21
CA GLU A 5 43.96 2.78 -44.05
C GLU A 5 43.08 3.25 -42.88
N LYS A 6 42.90 2.37 -41.88
CA LYS A 6 42.44 2.78 -40.55
C LYS A 6 43.58 3.58 -39.92
N VAL A 7 43.51 4.90 -40.04
CA VAL A 7 44.36 5.80 -39.24
C VAL A 7 43.90 5.67 -37.79
N SER A 8 44.63 4.87 -37.02
CA SER A 8 44.48 4.74 -35.57
C SER A 8 44.99 6.01 -34.91
N VAL A 9 44.10 6.99 -34.75
CA VAL A 9 44.36 8.16 -33.91
C VAL A 9 44.19 7.70 -32.46
N ILE A 10 45.30 7.40 -31.78
CA ILE A 10 45.28 7.22 -30.33
C ILE A 10 44.84 8.56 -29.73
N PRO A 11 43.72 8.62 -28.99
CA PRO A 11 43.32 9.86 -28.33
C PRO A 11 44.43 10.29 -27.36
N THR A 12 44.84 11.56 -27.41
CA THR A 12 45.92 12.13 -26.57
C THR A 12 45.67 11.91 -25.07
N ASP A 13 44.39 11.73 -24.69
CA ASP A 13 43.96 11.15 -23.44
C ASP A 13 42.76 10.22 -23.68
N GLN A 14 42.98 8.91 -23.70
CA GLN A 14 41.91 7.93 -23.96
C GLN A 14 40.76 8.00 -22.93
N TYR A 15 41.00 8.53 -21.73
CA TYR A 15 40.02 8.57 -20.64
C TYR A 15 39.25 9.89 -20.56
N ASP A 16 39.44 10.82 -21.50
CA ASP A 16 38.76 12.13 -21.52
C ASP A 16 37.23 11.99 -21.45
N PHE A 17 36.66 11.15 -22.33
CA PHE A 17 35.23 10.89 -22.36
C PHE A 17 34.68 10.45 -21.00
N TRP A 18 35.36 9.50 -20.36
CA TRP A 18 34.96 8.98 -19.05
C TRP A 18 35.05 10.04 -17.95
N ARG A 19 36.10 10.87 -17.92
CA ARG A 19 36.22 11.94 -16.91
C ARG A 19 35.14 13.00 -17.08
N ARG A 20 34.81 13.39 -18.31
CA ARG A 20 33.73 14.33 -18.61
C ARG A 20 32.37 13.79 -18.17
N ARG A 21 32.10 12.51 -18.42
CA ARG A 21 30.90 11.82 -17.93
C ARG A 21 30.84 11.77 -16.40
N MET A 22 31.95 11.50 -15.73
CA MET A 22 32.04 11.53 -14.26
C MET A 22 31.82 12.93 -13.69
N ALA A 23 32.19 13.98 -14.43
CA ALA A 23 31.92 15.37 -14.07
C ALA A 23 30.46 15.81 -14.34
N GLY A 24 29.61 14.91 -14.83
CA GLY A 24 28.20 15.19 -15.12
C GLY A 24 27.94 15.84 -16.48
N GLU A 25 28.93 15.92 -17.36
CA GLU A 25 28.71 16.45 -18.71
C GLU A 25 27.85 15.50 -19.55
N VAL A 26 26.89 16.08 -20.27
CA VAL A 26 26.06 15.36 -21.24
C VAL A 26 26.84 15.18 -22.53
N VAL A 27 27.66 14.13 -22.57
CA VAL A 27 28.40 13.72 -23.78
C VAL A 27 27.56 12.69 -24.57
N PRO A 28 27.35 12.87 -25.89
CA PRO A 28 26.65 11.90 -26.73
C PRO A 28 27.30 10.51 -26.68
N ILE A 29 26.46 9.47 -26.61
CA ILE A 29 26.89 8.07 -26.68
C ILE A 29 26.47 7.54 -28.05
N HIS A 30 27.44 7.04 -28.81
CA HIS A 30 27.21 6.40 -30.11
C HIS A 30 27.30 4.88 -30.00
N ASP A 31 26.42 4.20 -30.72
CA ASP A 31 26.47 2.74 -30.86
C ASP A 31 27.70 2.35 -31.69
N GLY A 32 28.36 1.24 -31.33
CA GLY A 32 29.58 0.78 -32.00
C GLY A 32 30.82 1.65 -31.81
N GLU A 33 30.79 2.67 -30.94
CA GLU A 33 31.95 3.51 -30.61
C GLU A 33 32.31 3.48 -29.12
N PRO A 34 32.84 2.34 -28.60
CA PRO A 34 33.20 2.23 -27.20
C PRO A 34 34.28 3.25 -26.79
N GLN A 35 34.10 3.87 -25.64
CA GLN A 35 35.05 4.86 -25.11
C GLN A 35 35.76 4.30 -23.89
N ALA A 36 37.07 4.54 -23.78
CA ALA A 36 37.85 4.05 -22.65
C ALA A 36 37.38 4.67 -21.33
N GLY A 37 37.41 3.87 -20.28
CA GLY A 37 36.84 4.23 -18.98
C GLY A 37 36.44 3.04 -18.14
N PHE A 38 35.89 3.35 -16.96
CA PHE A 38 35.43 2.39 -15.98
C PHE A 38 33.92 2.54 -15.79
N TYR A 39 33.22 1.42 -15.86
CA TYR A 39 31.76 1.35 -15.87
C TYR A 39 31.28 0.16 -15.02
N ARG A 40 29.98 0.12 -14.76
CA ARG A 40 29.30 -1.07 -14.27
C ARG A 40 28.23 -1.52 -15.26
N LEU A 41 28.07 -2.83 -15.40
CA LEU A 41 27.10 -3.44 -16.30
C LEU A 41 26.22 -4.41 -15.53
N LYS A 42 24.90 -4.28 -15.69
CA LYS A 42 23.94 -5.20 -15.09
C LYS A 42 23.79 -6.44 -15.97
N THR A 43 23.97 -7.62 -15.39
CA THR A 43 23.73 -8.90 -16.08
C THR A 43 22.24 -9.12 -16.30
N ARG A 44 21.92 -10.13 -17.12
CA ARG A 44 20.52 -10.56 -17.31
C ARG A 44 19.87 -11.01 -16.00
N ASP A 45 20.65 -11.60 -15.10
CA ASP A 45 20.21 -12.09 -13.80
C ASP A 45 20.12 -10.96 -12.76
N GLY A 46 20.50 -9.73 -13.14
CA GLY A 46 20.33 -8.53 -12.33
C GLY A 46 21.54 -8.16 -11.46
N GLU A 47 22.65 -8.86 -11.57
CA GLU A 47 23.89 -8.58 -10.83
C GLU A 47 24.74 -7.52 -11.53
N TRP A 48 25.44 -6.67 -10.78
CA TRP A 48 26.37 -5.69 -11.32
C TRP A 48 27.77 -6.28 -11.50
N GLN A 49 28.35 -6.09 -12.69
CA GLN A 49 29.72 -6.47 -13.01
C GLN A 49 30.59 -5.24 -13.30
N PRO A 50 31.83 -5.19 -12.78
CA PRO A 50 32.77 -4.13 -13.13
C PRO A 50 33.22 -4.30 -14.59
N VAL A 51 33.27 -3.19 -15.33
CA VAL A 51 33.66 -3.15 -16.73
C VAL A 51 34.74 -2.11 -16.95
N ALA A 52 35.81 -2.48 -17.64
CA ALA A 52 36.83 -1.54 -18.11
C ALA A 52 36.96 -1.63 -19.62
N TYR A 53 36.97 -0.47 -20.27
CA TYR A 53 37.33 -0.32 -21.68
C TYR A 53 38.65 0.45 -21.75
N TRP A 54 39.59 -0.01 -22.58
CA TRP A 54 40.83 0.70 -22.87
C TRP A 54 41.31 0.38 -24.28
N PHE A 55 42.15 1.25 -24.83
CA PHE A 55 42.77 1.06 -26.13
C PHE A 55 44.22 0.62 -25.98
N GLY A 56 44.62 -0.41 -26.73
CA GLY A 56 46.00 -0.87 -26.83
C GLY A 56 46.90 0.13 -27.56
N LYS A 57 48.21 -0.16 -27.57
CA LYS A 57 49.21 0.70 -28.25
C LYS A 57 48.97 0.86 -29.74
N GLU A 58 48.32 -0.12 -30.37
CA GLU A 58 47.97 -0.11 -31.81
C GLU A 58 46.55 0.44 -32.06
N GLY A 59 45.83 0.82 -31.00
CA GLY A 59 44.43 1.28 -31.06
C GLY A 59 43.40 0.17 -30.93
N ASP A 60 43.82 -1.09 -30.72
CA ASP A 60 42.90 -2.21 -30.50
C ASP A 60 42.00 -1.96 -29.29
N LEU A 61 40.70 -2.14 -29.46
CA LEU A 61 39.75 -2.10 -28.35
C LEU A 61 39.96 -3.30 -27.43
N ARG A 62 40.14 -3.03 -26.15
CA ARG A 62 40.17 -4.04 -25.09
C ARG A 62 39.07 -3.77 -24.09
N CYS A 63 38.40 -4.84 -23.68
CA CYS A 63 37.34 -4.77 -22.69
C CYS A 63 37.50 -5.92 -21.70
N ARG A 64 37.30 -5.61 -20.41
CA ARG A 64 37.27 -6.56 -19.32
C ARG A 64 35.94 -6.44 -18.60
N ILE A 65 35.22 -7.56 -18.48
CA ILE A 65 33.93 -7.65 -17.79
C ILE A 65 34.05 -8.69 -16.68
N GLY A 66 33.77 -8.29 -15.44
CA GLY A 66 33.81 -9.22 -14.30
C GLY A 66 35.15 -9.92 -14.12
N GLY A 67 36.26 -9.22 -14.40
CA GLY A 67 37.62 -9.76 -14.32
C GLY A 67 38.07 -10.59 -15.53
N LYS A 68 37.22 -10.82 -16.53
CA LYS A 68 37.55 -11.59 -17.74
C LYS A 68 37.67 -10.69 -18.96
N ASP A 69 38.75 -10.87 -19.72
CA ASP A 69 38.91 -10.18 -21.00
C ASP A 69 37.91 -10.76 -22.02
N VAL A 70 37.20 -9.87 -22.71
CA VAL A 70 36.23 -10.23 -23.75
C VAL A 70 36.74 -9.79 -25.12
N ASN A 71 36.23 -10.44 -26.18
CA ASN A 71 36.57 -10.06 -27.55
C ASN A 71 35.90 -8.73 -27.95
N GLU A 72 36.37 -8.15 -29.05
CA GLU A 72 35.91 -6.85 -29.56
C GLU A 72 34.41 -6.84 -29.91
N GLN A 73 33.87 -7.94 -30.43
CA GLN A 73 32.45 -8.03 -30.75
C GLN A 73 31.59 -7.89 -29.48
N ILE A 74 31.88 -8.68 -28.44
CA ILE A 74 31.18 -8.60 -27.16
C ILE A 74 31.37 -7.22 -26.54
N ALA A 75 32.58 -6.66 -26.63
CA ALA A 75 32.87 -5.32 -26.13
C ALA A 75 31.97 -4.26 -26.78
N ASN A 76 31.79 -4.32 -28.10
CA ASN A 76 30.92 -3.43 -28.85
C ASN A 76 29.44 -3.63 -28.51
N GLU A 77 28.97 -4.87 -28.47
CA GLU A 77 27.59 -5.18 -28.08
C GLU A 77 27.29 -4.60 -26.69
N ARG A 78 28.18 -4.78 -25.71
CA ARG A 78 27.95 -4.34 -24.32
C ARG A 78 28.00 -2.82 -24.11
N TRP A 79 28.55 -2.06 -25.05
CA TRP A 79 28.87 -0.64 -24.86
C TRP A 79 27.66 0.25 -24.55
N LEU A 80 26.56 0.13 -25.29
CA LEU A 80 25.35 0.94 -25.08
C LEU A 80 24.76 0.77 -23.67
N TRP A 81 24.97 -0.40 -23.05
CA TRP A 81 24.52 -0.66 -21.70
C TRP A 81 25.53 -0.19 -20.66
N ALA A 82 26.83 -0.44 -20.87
CA ALA A 82 27.88 -0.04 -19.94
C ALA A 82 28.06 1.49 -19.84
N SER A 83 27.99 2.21 -20.96
CA SER A 83 28.17 3.66 -21.06
C SER A 83 27.21 4.50 -20.19
N LYS A 84 26.08 3.90 -19.78
CA LYS A 84 25.06 4.55 -18.93
C LYS A 84 25.46 4.67 -17.46
N ALA A 85 26.39 3.84 -16.99
CA ALA A 85 26.74 3.76 -15.58
C ALA A 85 28.27 3.85 -15.38
N PRO A 86 28.88 5.03 -15.59
CA PRO A 86 30.29 5.24 -15.30
C PRO A 86 30.55 5.15 -13.78
N ILE A 87 31.72 4.63 -13.41
CA ILE A 87 32.16 4.50 -12.01
C ILE A 87 33.58 5.06 -11.87
N THR A 88 33.99 5.37 -10.62
CA THR A 88 35.38 5.77 -10.36
C THR A 88 36.33 4.59 -10.58
N HIS A 89 37.58 4.89 -10.92
CA HIS A 89 38.63 3.87 -11.03
C HIS A 89 38.88 3.15 -9.69
N GLU A 90 38.70 3.86 -8.58
CA GLU A 90 38.81 3.29 -7.23
C GLU A 90 37.73 2.25 -6.96
N VAL A 91 36.46 2.56 -7.28
CA VAL A 91 35.34 1.60 -7.17
C VAL A 91 35.57 0.40 -8.08
N TYR A 92 36.05 0.61 -9.31
CA TYR A 92 36.39 -0.49 -10.21
C TYR A 92 37.44 -1.43 -9.60
N LYS A 93 38.52 -0.86 -9.04
CA LYS A 93 39.60 -1.63 -8.40
C LYS A 93 39.10 -2.40 -7.17
N ALA A 94 38.34 -1.75 -6.31
CA ALA A 94 37.78 -2.33 -5.10
C ALA A 94 36.91 -3.55 -5.45
N VAL A 95 35.96 -3.40 -6.38
CA VAL A 95 35.06 -4.49 -6.79
C VAL A 95 35.81 -5.63 -7.48
N ILE A 96 36.83 -5.32 -8.30
CA ILE A 96 37.70 -6.35 -8.88
C ILE A 96 38.51 -7.10 -7.82
N ALA A 97 38.88 -6.44 -6.72
CA ALA A 97 39.55 -7.07 -5.58
C ALA A 97 38.59 -7.89 -4.69
N GLY A 98 37.29 -7.86 -4.96
CA GLY A 98 36.26 -8.59 -4.22
C GLY A 98 35.56 -7.79 -3.13
N GLU A 99 35.81 -6.47 -3.04
CA GLU A 99 35.04 -5.60 -2.17
C GLU A 99 33.62 -5.37 -2.73
N PRO A 100 32.62 -5.10 -1.86
CA PRO A 100 31.27 -4.84 -2.31
C PRO A 100 31.15 -3.53 -3.09
N TRP A 101 30.04 -3.38 -3.82
CA TRP A 101 29.70 -2.11 -4.45
C TRP A 101 29.37 -1.05 -3.38
N PRO A 102 29.74 0.23 -3.57
CA PRO A 102 29.58 1.28 -2.55
C PRO A 102 28.10 1.61 -2.22
N ASP A 103 27.19 1.28 -3.13
CA ASP A 103 25.74 1.44 -3.00
C ASP A 103 25.04 0.22 -2.39
N GLN A 104 25.76 -0.87 -2.13
CA GLN A 104 25.19 -2.06 -1.49
C GLN A 104 25.33 -2.02 0.02
N HIS A 105 24.26 -2.42 0.72
CA HIS A 105 24.29 -2.53 2.17
C HIS A 105 24.91 -3.87 2.61
N GLU A 106 25.85 -3.84 3.54
CA GLU A 106 26.56 -5.04 4.03
C GLU A 106 25.60 -6.14 4.51
N ALA A 107 24.52 -5.76 5.22
CA ALA A 107 23.50 -6.70 5.66
C ALA A 107 22.76 -7.39 4.50
N VAL A 108 22.52 -6.67 3.39
CA VAL A 108 21.88 -7.24 2.19
C VAL A 108 22.81 -8.22 1.50
N ILE A 109 24.10 -7.89 1.43
CA ILE A 109 25.13 -8.80 0.89
C ILE A 109 25.18 -10.09 1.72
N ARG A 110 25.20 -9.99 3.06
CA ARG A 110 25.17 -11.13 3.97
C ARG A 110 23.90 -11.98 3.78
N ASP A 111 22.73 -11.36 3.70
CA ASP A 111 21.46 -12.07 3.46
C ASP A 111 21.49 -12.85 2.15
N ARG A 112 21.92 -12.21 1.04
CA ARG A 112 22.00 -12.86 -0.26
C ARG A 112 22.98 -14.04 -0.25
N ALA A 113 24.14 -13.87 0.38
CA ALA A 113 25.12 -14.94 0.51
C ALA A 113 24.57 -16.14 1.30
N ASN A 114 23.84 -15.90 2.39
CA ASN A 114 23.27 -16.95 3.23
C ASN A 114 22.04 -17.63 2.60
N SER A 115 21.27 -16.91 1.79
CA SER A 115 20.04 -17.45 1.18
C SER A 115 20.27 -18.32 -0.05
N THR A 116 21.37 -18.12 -0.78
CA THR A 116 21.57 -18.78 -2.08
C THR A 116 21.71 -20.30 -1.92
N GLY A 117 20.62 -21.02 -2.21
CA GLY A 117 20.58 -22.49 -2.19
C GLY A 117 20.22 -23.12 -0.83
N ALA A 118 19.71 -22.34 0.13
CA ALA A 118 19.23 -22.88 1.40
C ALA A 118 17.89 -23.64 1.20
N ALA A 119 17.76 -24.82 1.81
CA ALA A 119 16.59 -25.70 1.63
C ALA A 119 15.29 -25.12 2.22
N ASP A 120 15.41 -24.13 3.10
CA ASP A 120 14.36 -23.53 3.92
C ASP A 120 14.24 -22.01 3.72
N GLU A 121 14.83 -21.46 2.65
CA GLU A 121 14.92 -20.00 2.41
C GLU A 121 13.58 -19.25 2.40
N ASN A 122 12.49 -19.95 2.04
CA ASN A 122 11.13 -19.42 1.94
C ASN A 122 10.19 -20.04 2.99
N SER A 123 10.72 -20.79 3.95
CA SER A 123 9.96 -21.25 5.11
C SER A 123 9.62 -20.07 6.04
N PHE A 124 8.63 -20.24 6.92
CA PHE A 124 8.30 -19.21 7.91
C PHE A 124 9.52 -18.84 8.76
N ASP A 125 10.23 -19.83 9.31
CA ASP A 125 11.39 -19.60 10.16
C ASP A 125 12.55 -18.96 9.38
N GLY A 126 12.81 -19.44 8.15
CA GLY A 126 13.83 -18.86 7.29
C GLY A 126 13.54 -17.41 6.90
N LEU A 127 12.31 -17.08 6.54
CA LEU A 127 11.91 -15.70 6.23
C LEU A 127 11.91 -14.82 7.49
N LYS A 128 11.48 -15.35 8.62
CA LYS A 128 11.47 -14.64 9.91
C LYS A 128 12.89 -14.21 10.29
N ASP A 129 13.84 -15.14 10.33
CA ASP A 129 15.20 -14.85 10.76
C ASP A 129 15.86 -13.81 9.84
N ARG A 130 15.67 -13.93 8.52
CA ARG A 130 16.20 -12.96 7.53
C ARG A 130 15.60 -11.57 7.69
N ILE A 131 14.28 -11.48 7.87
CA ILE A 131 13.59 -10.21 8.08
C ILE A 131 14.03 -9.58 9.41
N GLU A 132 14.09 -10.35 10.49
CA GLU A 132 14.52 -9.87 11.80
C GLU A 132 15.97 -9.36 11.78
N ASP A 133 16.86 -10.06 11.06
CA ASP A 133 18.25 -9.65 10.87
C ASP A 133 18.36 -8.32 10.13
N LEU A 134 17.71 -8.19 8.97
CA LEU A 134 17.74 -6.97 8.18
C LEU A 134 17.00 -5.81 8.87
N ALA A 135 15.92 -6.09 9.60
CA ALA A 135 15.18 -5.08 10.35
C ALA A 135 16.03 -4.48 11.49
N ARG A 136 16.89 -5.28 12.13
CA ARG A 136 17.85 -4.76 13.13
C ARG A 136 18.84 -3.77 12.50
N ASP A 137 19.34 -4.05 11.30
CA ASP A 137 20.23 -3.13 10.59
C ASP A 137 19.47 -1.89 10.06
N ALA A 138 18.21 -2.04 9.62
CA ALA A 138 17.37 -0.92 9.22
C ALA A 138 17.05 0.01 10.39
N GLN A 139 16.80 -0.55 11.58
CA GLN A 139 16.56 0.23 12.79
C GLN A 139 17.78 1.08 13.16
N LYS A 140 19.01 0.56 13.01
CA LYS A 140 20.23 1.34 13.22
C LYS A 140 20.33 2.52 12.24
N LEU A 141 19.95 2.34 10.96
CA LEU A 141 19.93 3.43 9.99
C LEU A 141 18.89 4.50 10.35
N ILE A 142 17.70 4.07 10.81
CA ILE A 142 16.65 4.99 11.27
C ILE A 142 17.13 5.81 12.48
N GLU A 143 17.81 5.17 13.42
CA GLU A 143 18.38 5.82 14.61
C GLU A 143 19.54 6.76 14.28
N ALA A 144 20.33 6.45 13.26
CA ALA A 144 21.41 7.31 12.77
C ALA A 144 20.89 8.61 12.11
N GLY A 145 19.63 8.63 11.66
CA GLY A 145 18.98 9.81 11.10
C GLY A 145 19.22 9.96 9.59
N PRO A 146 19.07 11.19 9.05
CA PRO A 146 19.18 11.44 7.61
C PRO A 146 20.53 11.01 7.04
N ALA A 147 20.52 10.46 5.83
CA ALA A 147 21.75 10.10 5.12
C ALA A 147 22.64 11.34 4.89
N GLU A 148 23.94 11.21 5.23
CA GLU A 148 24.91 12.29 5.10
C GLU A 148 25.35 12.54 3.65
N ASP A 149 25.29 11.50 2.82
CA ASP A 149 25.68 11.53 1.41
C ASP A 149 24.83 10.58 0.54
N GLN A 150 25.03 10.66 -0.78
CA GLN A 150 24.33 9.81 -1.75
C GLN A 150 24.60 8.31 -1.52
N SER A 151 25.81 7.95 -1.11
CA SER A 151 26.19 6.55 -0.91
C SER A 151 25.48 5.94 0.31
N ALA A 152 25.34 6.70 1.39
CA ALA A 152 24.54 6.33 2.55
C ALA A 152 23.06 6.20 2.20
N ALA A 153 22.52 7.12 1.37
CA ALA A 153 21.14 7.03 0.88
C ALA A 153 20.91 5.79 0.00
N ASP A 154 21.85 5.47 -0.89
CA ASP A 154 21.77 4.31 -1.77
C ASP A 154 21.83 3.00 -0.97
N ARG A 155 22.72 2.89 0.02
CA ARG A 155 22.76 1.72 0.93
C ARG A 155 21.47 1.57 1.74
N ALA A 156 20.90 2.67 2.23
CA ALA A 156 19.61 2.64 2.92
C ALA A 156 18.49 2.17 1.98
N SER A 157 18.51 2.61 0.72
CA SER A 157 17.58 2.17 -0.31
C SER A 157 17.72 0.68 -0.63
N ASP A 158 18.94 0.16 -0.77
CA ASP A 158 19.21 -1.27 -1.00
C ASP A 158 18.62 -2.15 0.13
N LEU A 159 18.83 -1.74 1.39
CA LEU A 159 18.26 -2.43 2.55
C LEU A 159 16.72 -2.38 2.57
N ALA A 160 16.13 -1.21 2.30
CA ALA A 160 14.68 -1.05 2.23
C ALA A 160 14.06 -1.90 1.11
N ASN A 161 14.68 -1.92 -0.06
CA ASN A 161 14.24 -2.73 -1.19
C ASN A 161 14.30 -4.22 -0.84
N ARG A 162 15.36 -4.69 -0.19
CA ARG A 162 15.48 -6.09 0.20
C ARG A 162 14.42 -6.50 1.24
N LEU A 163 14.16 -5.66 2.24
CA LEU A 163 13.07 -5.89 3.20
C LEU A 163 11.70 -5.94 2.51
N SER A 164 11.46 -5.06 1.53
CA SER A 164 10.23 -5.06 0.71
C SER A 164 10.06 -6.36 -0.09
N GLU A 165 11.14 -6.87 -0.68
CA GLU A 165 11.13 -8.18 -1.36
C GLU A 165 10.76 -9.31 -0.40
N LEU A 166 11.41 -9.40 0.76
CA LEU A 166 11.12 -10.44 1.75
C LEU A 166 9.71 -10.35 2.32
N GLN A 167 9.20 -9.13 2.54
CA GLN A 167 7.83 -8.90 2.97
C GLN A 167 6.82 -9.46 1.96
N LYS A 168 7.04 -9.25 0.66
CA LYS A 168 6.19 -9.81 -0.40
C LYS A 168 6.25 -11.33 -0.44
N THR A 169 7.44 -11.91 -0.29
CA THR A 169 7.61 -13.36 -0.23
C THR A 169 6.89 -13.97 0.98
N ALA A 170 6.99 -13.34 2.15
CA ALA A 170 6.30 -13.77 3.36
C ALA A 170 4.77 -13.65 3.24
N ASP A 171 4.25 -12.57 2.65
CA ASP A 171 2.80 -12.44 2.42
C ASP A 171 2.29 -13.48 1.42
N ALA A 172 3.07 -13.78 0.37
CA ALA A 172 2.73 -14.82 -0.59
C ALA A 172 2.70 -16.22 0.07
N ALA A 173 3.68 -16.55 0.91
CA ALA A 173 3.71 -17.79 1.67
C ALA A 173 2.49 -17.90 2.61
N ARG A 174 2.22 -16.84 3.39
CA ARG A 174 1.03 -16.75 4.25
C ARG A 174 -0.27 -16.93 3.47
N ALA A 175 -0.40 -16.28 2.32
CA ALA A 175 -1.58 -16.38 1.47
C ALA A 175 -1.77 -17.81 0.93
N ALA A 176 -0.68 -18.47 0.55
CA ALA A 176 -0.70 -19.86 0.09
C ALA A 176 -1.14 -20.82 1.22
N GLU A 177 -0.60 -20.67 2.43
CA GLU A 177 -1.00 -21.46 3.61
C GLU A 177 -2.47 -21.23 4.00
N LYS A 178 -2.94 -19.98 3.94
CA LYS A 178 -4.31 -19.61 4.33
C LYS A 178 -5.36 -20.02 3.30
N LYS A 179 -4.99 -20.12 2.02
CA LYS A 179 -5.92 -20.42 0.91
C LYS A 179 -6.89 -21.57 1.16
N PRO A 180 -6.47 -22.78 1.57
CA PRO A 180 -7.41 -23.89 1.81
C PRO A 180 -8.42 -23.59 2.94
N HIS A 181 -8.03 -22.80 3.94
CA HIS A 181 -8.91 -22.40 5.04
C HIS A 181 -9.93 -21.36 4.60
N ASP A 182 -9.53 -20.39 3.78
CA ASP A 182 -10.43 -19.40 3.20
C ASP A 182 -11.45 -20.08 2.26
N GLU A 183 -11.01 -21.03 1.44
CA GLU A 183 -11.88 -21.83 0.58
C GLU A 183 -12.87 -22.68 1.41
N ALA A 184 -12.41 -23.31 2.50
CA ALA A 184 -13.27 -24.06 3.41
C ALA A 184 -14.30 -23.15 4.10
N ALA A 185 -13.89 -21.98 4.58
CA ALA A 185 -14.78 -21.00 5.18
C ALA A 185 -15.83 -20.52 4.16
N ALA A 186 -15.41 -20.23 2.92
CA ALA A 186 -16.29 -19.84 1.83
C ALA A 186 -17.32 -20.93 1.52
N ALA A 187 -16.92 -22.21 1.49
CA ALA A 187 -17.82 -23.34 1.26
C ALA A 187 -18.88 -23.45 2.37
N VAL A 188 -18.50 -23.27 3.64
CA VAL A 188 -19.44 -23.24 4.77
C VAL A 188 -20.42 -22.08 4.61
N GLN A 189 -19.92 -20.87 4.31
CA GLN A 189 -20.77 -19.71 4.09
C GLN A 189 -21.75 -19.92 2.92
N ALA A 190 -21.29 -20.49 1.81
CA ALA A 190 -22.13 -20.79 0.65
C ALA A 190 -23.27 -21.75 1.00
N LYS A 191 -23.02 -22.76 1.86
CA LYS A 191 -24.04 -23.70 2.33
C LYS A 191 -25.11 -23.04 3.19
N TRP A 192 -24.73 -22.14 4.11
CA TRP A 192 -25.66 -21.58 5.10
C TRP A 192 -26.34 -20.30 4.64
N LYS A 193 -25.72 -19.49 3.79
CA LYS A 193 -26.24 -18.19 3.35
C LYS A 193 -27.66 -18.27 2.75
N PRO A 194 -28.02 -19.23 1.88
CA PRO A 194 -29.38 -19.35 1.38
C PRO A 194 -30.42 -19.70 2.46
N LEU A 195 -30.06 -20.58 3.40
CA LEU A 195 -30.92 -20.96 4.52
C LEU A 195 -31.17 -19.78 5.45
N LEU A 196 -30.11 -19.08 5.85
CA LEU A 196 -30.20 -17.91 6.71
C LEU A 196 -30.94 -16.75 6.01
N GLY A 197 -30.70 -16.56 4.71
CA GLY A 197 -31.44 -15.59 3.90
C GLY A 197 -32.93 -15.90 3.83
N THR A 198 -33.31 -17.17 3.69
CA THR A 198 -34.72 -17.60 3.73
C THR A 198 -35.31 -17.40 5.12
N ALA A 199 -34.57 -17.79 6.17
CA ALA A 199 -35.01 -17.64 7.55
C ALA A 199 -35.24 -16.17 7.93
N ASP A 200 -34.52 -15.23 7.32
CA ASP A 200 -34.65 -13.78 7.59
C ASP A 200 -36.05 -13.21 7.31
N ILE A 201 -36.94 -13.98 6.67
CA ILE A 201 -38.37 -13.68 6.56
C ILE A 201 -39.04 -13.40 7.92
N TYR A 202 -38.48 -13.90 9.04
CA TYR A 202 -38.97 -13.57 10.39
C TYR A 202 -38.99 -12.05 10.65
N ARG A 203 -38.07 -11.27 10.05
CA ARG A 203 -38.07 -9.81 10.15
C ARG A 203 -39.26 -9.21 9.42
N ARG A 204 -39.54 -9.68 8.20
CA ARG A 204 -40.72 -9.28 7.43
C ARG A 204 -42.03 -9.59 8.15
N ILE A 205 -42.12 -10.73 8.85
CA ILE A 205 -43.31 -11.04 9.66
C ILE A 205 -43.48 -10.02 10.79
N LYS A 206 -42.38 -9.63 11.47
CA LYS A 206 -42.43 -8.58 12.50
C LYS A 206 -42.88 -7.23 11.92
N GLU A 207 -42.37 -6.85 10.76
CA GLU A 207 -42.66 -5.58 10.10
C GLU A 207 -44.06 -5.52 9.48
N ALA A 208 -44.48 -6.56 8.76
CA ALA A 208 -45.71 -6.57 7.97
C ALA A 208 -46.94 -7.09 8.72
N VAL A 209 -46.76 -7.93 9.74
CA VAL A 209 -47.88 -8.55 10.47
C VAL A 209 -47.98 -8.03 11.90
N ILE A 210 -46.88 -8.13 12.67
CA ILE A 210 -46.92 -7.83 14.11
C ILE A 210 -46.97 -6.32 14.36
N THR A 211 -46.12 -5.54 13.69
CA THR A 211 -46.03 -4.08 13.91
C THR A 211 -47.35 -3.36 13.61
N PRO A 212 -48.03 -3.59 12.46
CA PRO A 212 -49.29 -2.91 12.16
C PRO A 212 -50.40 -3.27 13.16
N PHE A 213 -50.45 -4.53 13.61
CA PHE A 213 -51.39 -4.96 14.65
C PHE A 213 -51.14 -4.21 15.96
N LEU A 214 -49.90 -4.20 16.46
CA LEU A 214 -49.57 -3.51 17.72
C LEU A 214 -49.79 -1.99 17.63
N VAL A 215 -49.49 -1.36 16.49
CA VAL A 215 -49.79 0.06 16.24
C VAL A 215 -51.30 0.30 16.23
N GLY A 216 -52.08 -0.59 15.62
CA GLY A 216 -53.55 -0.52 15.61
C GLY A 216 -54.16 -0.64 17.00
N GLU A 217 -53.69 -1.60 17.80
CA GLU A 217 -54.13 -1.78 19.19
C GLU A 217 -53.74 -0.59 20.08
N GLU A 218 -52.53 -0.06 19.90
CA GLU A 218 -52.08 1.15 20.59
C GLU A 218 -52.96 2.35 20.22
N LYS A 219 -53.33 2.50 18.94
CA LYS A 219 -54.25 3.54 18.47
C LYS A 219 -55.64 3.41 19.11
N LYS A 220 -56.20 2.20 19.16
CA LYS A 220 -57.50 1.95 19.81
C LYS A 220 -57.46 2.30 21.29
N ARG A 221 -56.38 1.92 21.99
CA ARG A 221 -56.20 2.25 23.41
C ARG A 221 -56.17 3.77 23.63
N ARG A 222 -55.40 4.50 22.83
CA ARG A 222 -55.32 5.97 22.90
C ARG A 222 -56.66 6.65 22.61
N LEU A 223 -57.42 6.17 21.64
CA LEU A 223 -58.76 6.71 21.32
C LEU A 223 -59.74 6.47 22.47
N ALA A 224 -59.76 5.25 23.04
CA ALA A 224 -60.61 4.93 24.18
C ALA A 224 -60.26 5.78 25.42
N GLU A 225 -58.96 5.99 25.69
CA GLU A 225 -58.49 6.85 26.78
C GLU A 225 -58.88 8.33 26.55
N ALA A 226 -58.73 8.84 25.33
CA ALA A 226 -59.15 10.20 24.98
C ALA A 226 -60.66 10.40 25.10
N GLU A 227 -61.47 9.42 24.67
CA GLU A 227 -62.93 9.47 24.81
C GLU A 227 -63.36 9.39 26.28
N ALA A 228 -62.75 8.51 27.07
CA ALA A 228 -62.99 8.43 28.52
C ALA A 228 -62.65 9.75 29.22
N ARG A 229 -61.52 10.36 28.85
CA ARG A 229 -61.13 11.68 29.35
C ARG A 229 -62.15 12.75 28.97
N ARG A 230 -62.61 12.78 27.71
CA ARG A 230 -63.63 13.75 27.27
C ARG A 230 -64.94 13.59 28.04
N LYS A 231 -65.43 12.37 28.22
CA LYS A 231 -66.64 12.08 29.01
C LYS A 231 -66.49 12.49 30.48
N ALA A 232 -65.33 12.26 31.08
CA ALA A 232 -65.04 12.69 32.44
C ALA A 232 -65.03 14.22 32.57
N GLU A 233 -64.43 14.93 31.60
CA GLU A 233 -64.43 16.40 31.56
C GLU A 233 -65.84 16.98 31.34
N GLU A 234 -66.67 16.36 30.50
CA GLU A 234 -68.08 16.73 30.28
C GLU A 234 -68.95 16.50 31.53
N ALA A 235 -68.80 15.34 32.20
CA ALA A 235 -69.51 15.04 33.45
C ALA A 235 -69.13 16.01 34.58
N ALA A 236 -67.85 16.34 34.70
CA ALA A 236 -67.36 17.32 35.66
C ALA A 236 -67.95 18.73 35.41
N LYS A 237 -68.06 19.15 34.15
CA LYS A 237 -68.71 20.43 33.78
C LYS A 237 -70.23 20.42 34.02
N ALA A 238 -70.88 19.28 33.86
CA ALA A 238 -72.32 19.12 34.06
C ALA A 238 -72.74 18.87 35.52
N GLY A 239 -71.78 18.81 36.47
CA GLY A 239 -72.06 18.48 37.87
C GLY A 239 -72.58 17.06 38.10
N GLN A 240 -72.40 16.17 37.11
CA GLN A 240 -72.76 14.76 37.20
C GLN A 240 -71.60 13.94 37.80
N PRO A 241 -71.88 12.77 38.39
CA PRO A 241 -70.82 11.90 38.92
C PRO A 241 -69.81 11.54 37.83
N ILE A 242 -68.53 11.80 38.11
CA ILE A 242 -67.42 11.50 37.20
C ILE A 242 -67.33 9.98 37.06
N PRO A 243 -67.40 9.43 35.84
CA PRO A 243 -67.23 8.00 35.62
C PRO A 243 -65.87 7.53 36.14
N GLU A 244 -65.82 6.41 36.87
CA GLU A 244 -64.56 5.85 37.36
C GLU A 244 -63.57 5.65 36.20
N PRO A 245 -62.28 6.00 36.38
CA PRO A 245 -61.28 5.83 35.35
C PRO A 245 -61.16 4.34 35.00
N ALA A 246 -61.45 4.00 33.75
CA ALA A 246 -61.29 2.64 33.25
C ALA A 246 -59.85 2.17 33.51
N GLN A 247 -59.70 0.97 34.10
CA GLN A 247 -58.39 0.39 34.41
C GLN A 247 -57.48 0.47 33.17
N GLN A 248 -56.29 1.06 33.33
CA GLN A 248 -55.33 1.22 32.25
C GLN A 248 -54.98 -0.16 31.68
N ARG A 249 -55.49 -0.45 30.48
CA ARG A 249 -55.19 -1.71 29.79
C ARG A 249 -53.69 -1.78 29.53
N ALA A 250 -53.07 -2.89 29.94
CA ALA A 250 -51.66 -3.15 29.70
C ALA A 250 -51.32 -2.93 28.22
N ALA A 251 -50.10 -2.44 27.93
CA ALA A 251 -49.66 -2.18 26.56
C ALA A 251 -49.80 -3.44 25.70
N PRO A 252 -50.27 -3.31 24.44
CA PRO A 252 -50.47 -4.46 23.57
C PRO A 252 -49.13 -5.16 23.30
N LYS A 253 -49.15 -6.49 23.37
CA LYS A 253 -48.00 -7.37 23.13
C LYS A 253 -48.43 -8.54 22.26
N ALA A 254 -47.53 -9.04 21.41
CA ALA A 254 -47.76 -10.22 20.59
C ALA A 254 -46.93 -11.40 21.09
N GLY A 255 -47.58 -12.56 21.28
CA GLY A 255 -46.95 -13.82 21.71
C GLY A 255 -47.53 -14.37 23.01
N SER A 256 -47.89 -15.66 23.00
CA SER A 256 -48.52 -16.40 24.11
C SER A 256 -47.71 -17.63 24.57
N GLY A 257 -46.82 -18.16 23.72
CA GLY A 257 -46.13 -19.44 23.93
C GLY A 257 -44.85 -19.40 24.75
N GLY A 258 -44.88 -18.85 25.97
CA GLY A 258 -43.81 -18.97 26.99
C GLY A 258 -42.44 -18.30 26.68
N ARG A 259 -42.21 -17.84 25.45
CA ARG A 259 -41.03 -17.05 25.05
C ARG A 259 -41.32 -15.54 25.16
N ARG A 260 -40.26 -14.71 25.11
CA ARG A 260 -40.40 -13.24 25.17
C ARG A 260 -41.37 -12.74 24.09
N SER A 261 -42.38 -11.99 24.53
CA SER A 261 -43.34 -11.33 23.65
C SER A 261 -42.70 -10.17 22.88
N VAL A 262 -43.28 -9.86 21.72
CA VAL A 262 -42.91 -8.72 20.88
C VAL A 262 -43.74 -7.51 21.30
N ALA A 263 -43.06 -6.40 21.57
CA ALA A 263 -43.66 -5.11 21.91
C ALA A 263 -43.08 -4.02 21.00
N LEU A 264 -43.83 -2.93 20.81
CA LEU A 264 -43.33 -1.76 20.10
C LEU A 264 -42.14 -1.15 20.84
N ARG A 265 -41.12 -0.75 20.08
CA ARG A 265 -39.98 0.02 20.59
C ARG A 265 -39.97 1.39 19.92
N THR A 266 -39.73 2.42 20.72
CA THR A 266 -39.51 3.77 20.21
C THR A 266 -38.09 3.85 19.66
N ILE A 267 -37.95 4.09 18.36
CA ILE A 267 -36.67 4.35 17.70
C ILE A 267 -36.69 5.81 17.25
N LYS A 268 -35.63 6.55 17.58
CA LYS A 268 -35.45 7.92 17.08
C LYS A 268 -34.89 7.83 15.66
N VAL A 269 -35.75 8.02 14.66
CA VAL A 269 -35.31 8.18 13.27
C VAL A 269 -34.96 9.64 13.06
N VAL A 270 -33.70 9.92 12.76
CA VAL A 270 -33.20 11.27 12.50
C VAL A 270 -33.18 11.49 11.00
N THR A 271 -34.00 12.42 10.52
CA THR A 271 -33.99 12.85 9.12
C THR A 271 -33.35 14.23 9.05
N ILE A 272 -32.30 14.38 8.24
CA ILE A 272 -31.64 15.67 8.03
C ILE A 272 -32.53 16.51 7.11
N THR A 273 -33.16 17.54 7.66
CA THR A 273 -33.99 18.49 6.91
C THR A 273 -33.19 19.70 6.43
N ASP A 274 -32.20 20.11 7.21
CA ASP A 274 -31.26 21.18 6.86
C ASP A 274 -29.84 20.64 7.01
N ARG A 275 -29.23 20.31 5.87
CA ARG A 275 -27.87 19.79 5.83
C ARG A 275 -26.85 20.83 6.27
N LYS A 276 -27.07 22.12 5.98
CA LYS A 276 -26.11 23.18 6.29
C LYS A 276 -26.01 23.34 7.80
N ALA A 277 -27.15 23.47 8.47
CA ALA A 277 -27.18 23.58 9.93
C ALA A 277 -26.54 22.36 10.63
N VAL A 278 -26.71 21.15 10.09
CA VAL A 278 -26.08 19.94 10.63
C VAL A 278 -24.57 19.94 10.43
N LEU A 279 -24.08 20.37 9.26
CA LEU A 279 -22.63 20.51 9.02
C LEU A 279 -22.03 21.59 9.91
N ASP A 280 -22.71 22.73 10.08
CA ASP A 280 -22.27 23.81 10.97
C ASP A 280 -22.20 23.31 12.43
N PHE A 281 -23.19 22.52 12.87
CA PHE A 281 -23.19 21.92 14.21
C PHE A 281 -22.04 20.93 14.44
N PHE A 282 -21.66 20.16 13.41
CA PHE A 282 -20.56 19.18 13.48
C PHE A 282 -19.24 19.69 12.91
N ALA A 283 -19.08 21.01 12.70
CA ALA A 283 -17.92 21.58 12.02
C ALA A 283 -16.59 21.24 12.71
N GLU A 284 -16.56 21.16 14.04
CA GLU A 284 -15.37 20.81 14.84
C GLU A 284 -15.24 19.30 15.11
N ASN A 285 -16.12 18.46 14.57
CA ASN A 285 -16.04 17.02 14.77
C ASN A 285 -14.88 16.42 13.94
N PRO A 286 -13.91 15.71 14.56
CA PRO A 286 -12.78 15.12 13.85
C PRO A 286 -13.18 14.24 12.66
N GLN A 287 -14.30 13.52 12.75
CA GLN A 287 -14.75 12.65 11.67
C GLN A 287 -15.23 13.45 10.44
N ILE A 288 -15.83 14.63 10.64
CA ILE A 288 -16.20 15.52 9.53
C ILE A 288 -14.93 16.09 8.91
N THR A 289 -13.96 16.50 9.72
CA THR A 289 -12.65 16.98 9.26
C THR A 289 -11.94 15.92 8.41
N GLU A 290 -11.89 14.67 8.86
CA GLU A 290 -11.27 13.56 8.10
C GLU A 290 -11.96 13.31 6.74
N VAL A 291 -13.30 13.36 6.72
CA VAL A 291 -14.06 13.17 5.48
C VAL A 291 -13.80 14.34 4.52
N LEU A 292 -13.80 15.58 5.02
CA LEU A 292 -13.49 16.76 4.22
C LEU A 292 -12.05 16.74 3.69
N GLN A 293 -11.07 16.33 4.51
CA GLN A 293 -9.68 16.15 4.12
C GLN A 293 -9.54 15.15 2.96
N LYS A 294 -10.14 13.95 3.09
CA LYS A 294 -10.11 12.93 2.03
C LYS A 294 -10.77 13.39 0.73
N LEU A 295 -11.84 14.19 0.83
CA LEU A 295 -12.48 14.77 -0.35
C LEU A 295 -11.59 15.85 -0.99
N ALA A 296 -10.96 16.70 -0.18
CA ALA A 296 -10.06 17.74 -0.66
C ALA A 296 -8.83 17.15 -1.35
N GLU A 297 -8.18 16.13 -0.76
CA GLU A 297 -7.04 15.42 -1.34
C GLU A 297 -7.39 14.79 -2.70
N LYS A 298 -8.57 14.18 -2.83
CA LYS A 298 -9.03 13.61 -4.11
C LYS A 298 -9.22 14.67 -5.20
N VAL A 299 -9.78 15.83 -4.85
CA VAL A 299 -9.98 16.92 -5.81
C VAL A 299 -8.64 17.54 -6.19
N ALA A 300 -7.75 17.77 -5.22
CA ALA A 300 -6.41 18.28 -5.46
C ALA A 300 -5.57 17.33 -6.34
N ALA A 301 -5.61 16.01 -6.06
CA ALA A 301 -4.94 15.00 -6.88
C ALA A 301 -5.47 14.94 -8.33
N ALA A 302 -6.74 15.31 -8.55
CA ALA A 302 -7.33 15.45 -9.88
C ALA A 302 -7.05 16.81 -10.54
N GLY A 303 -6.23 17.68 -9.93
CA GLY A 303 -5.89 19.01 -10.44
C GLY A 303 -6.96 20.08 -10.17
N GLY A 304 -7.96 19.79 -9.35
CA GLY A 304 -9.00 20.75 -8.96
C GLY A 304 -8.58 21.64 -7.78
N THR A 305 -9.08 22.88 -7.76
CA THR A 305 -8.83 23.83 -6.66
C THR A 305 -9.90 23.70 -5.58
N VAL A 306 -9.48 23.53 -4.32
CA VAL A 306 -10.40 23.46 -3.16
C VAL A 306 -10.25 24.74 -2.33
N PRO A 307 -11.31 25.57 -2.19
CA PRO A 307 -11.25 26.76 -1.34
C PRO A 307 -10.91 26.43 0.12
N GLY A 308 -10.01 27.22 0.72
CA GLY A 308 -9.64 27.08 2.14
C GLY A 308 -8.58 26.00 2.43
N VAL A 309 -7.97 25.39 1.41
CA VAL A 309 -6.91 24.39 1.55
C VAL A 309 -5.58 24.98 1.06
N SER A 310 -4.52 24.82 1.84
CA SER A 310 -3.15 25.06 1.42
C SER A 310 -2.52 23.74 0.99
N ILE A 311 -2.05 23.65 -0.25
CA ILE A 311 -1.33 22.48 -0.76
C ILE A 311 0.16 22.76 -0.59
N THR A 312 0.84 21.94 0.21
CA THR A 312 2.30 21.96 0.35
C THR A 312 2.87 20.69 -0.25
N GLU A 313 3.83 20.82 -1.16
CA GLU A 313 4.52 19.68 -1.77
C GLU A 313 5.63 19.20 -0.82
N GLU A 314 5.48 17.98 -0.31
CA GLU A 314 6.51 17.29 0.49
C GLU A 314 6.96 16.06 -0.27
N GLN A 315 8.26 15.98 -0.58
CA GLN A 315 8.84 14.78 -1.19
C GLN A 315 9.18 13.78 -0.08
N ARG A 316 8.61 12.58 -0.17
CA ARG A 316 8.91 11.45 0.72
C ARG A 316 9.38 10.27 -0.12
N ALA A 317 10.27 9.46 0.45
CA ALA A 317 10.65 8.19 -0.17
C ALA A 317 9.42 7.30 -0.37
N ALA A 318 9.33 6.64 -1.53
CA ALA A 318 8.21 5.81 -1.95
C ALA A 318 8.39 4.34 -1.55
#